data_AF-A0A9N9DNF9-F1
#
_entry.id   AF-A0A9N9DNF9-F1
#
_cell.length_a   1.000
_cell.length_b   1.000
_cell.length_c   1.000
_cell.angle_alpha   90.00
_cell.angle_beta   90.00
_cell.angle_gamma   90.00
#
_symmetry.space_group_name_H-M   'P 1'
#
loop_
_entity.id
_entity.type
_entity.pdbx_description
1 polymer ?
#
loop_
_entity_poly.entity_id
_entity_poly.type
_entity_poly.pdbx_seq_one_letter_code
_entity_poly.pdbx_strand_id
1 'polypeptide(L)'
;MLLRTFFMIGYFASWSAYPDMGYSVDQLDLTKLLHVMYAFALPSKTGEIFLPDPEIDYGDTSDSILRDGSANFLSIVTSSSKRDKFILTSISLMNDLGMDGLDLYWKFPKNEREAKNYVTLLQELRIVLDIYKIIKDEKEKYLLS
;
A
#
# COMPACT_ATOMS: atom_id res chain seq x y z
N MET A 1 9.94 -21.03 28.21
CA MET A 1 10.55 -19.88 27.50
C MET A 1 9.70 -19.66 26.25
N LEU A 2 8.91 -18.59 26.18
CA LEU A 2 8.14 -18.27 24.97
C LEU A 2 9.12 -17.70 23.95
N LEU A 3 9.30 -18.38 22.82
CA LEU A 3 10.04 -17.82 21.69
C LEU A 3 9.26 -16.60 21.19
N ARG A 4 9.88 -15.42 21.30
CA ARG A 4 9.38 -14.23 20.63
C ARG A 4 9.84 -14.30 19.18
N THR A 5 8.89 -14.49 18.27
CA THR A 5 9.13 -14.27 16.84
C THR A 5 9.23 -12.77 16.61
N PHE A 6 10.34 -12.31 16.03
CA PHE A 6 10.50 -10.93 15.59
C PHE A 6 10.28 -10.88 14.08
N PHE A 7 9.46 -9.92 13.64
CA PHE A 7 9.26 -9.62 12.23
C PHE A 7 10.30 -8.58 11.80
N MET A 8 11.12 -8.89 10.81
CA MET A 8 12.03 -7.91 10.18
C MET A 8 11.42 -7.46 8.86
N ILE A 9 11.09 -6.17 8.77
CA ILE A 9 10.41 -5.57 7.62
C ILE A 9 11.32 -4.48 7.05
N GLY A 10 11.52 -4.48 5.74
CA GLY A 10 12.29 -3.45 5.03
C GLY A 10 11.42 -2.73 4.00
N TYR A 11 11.58 -1.42 3.88
CA TYR A 11 11.01 -0.68 2.75
C TYR A 11 12.00 -0.70 1.57
N PHE A 12 11.52 -1.11 0.41
CA PHE A 12 12.18 -0.89 -0.87
C PHE A 12 11.54 0.34 -1.53
N ALA A 13 12.29 1.43 -1.60
CA ALA A 13 11.88 2.64 -2.28
C ALA A 13 12.12 2.50 -3.79
N SER A 14 11.07 2.59 -4.61
CA SER A 14 11.17 2.35 -6.07
C SER A 14 12.21 3.25 -6.74
N TRP A 15 12.28 4.53 -6.32
CA TRP A 15 13.28 5.48 -6.83
C TRP A 15 14.74 5.13 -6.50
N SER A 16 15.00 4.13 -5.65
CA SER A 16 16.37 3.64 -5.43
C SER A 16 16.90 2.82 -6.62
N ALA A 17 16.01 2.32 -7.48
CA ALA A 17 16.37 1.56 -8.68
C ALA A 17 16.82 2.44 -9.86
N TYR A 18 16.70 3.77 -9.77
CA TYR A 18 17.23 4.66 -10.81
C TYR A 18 18.75 4.46 -10.98
N PRO A 19 19.30 4.58 -12.21
CA PRO A 19 20.72 4.32 -12.46
C PRO A 19 21.71 5.18 -11.65
N ASP A 20 21.32 6.38 -11.25
CA ASP A 20 22.13 7.29 -10.43
C ASP A 20 22.19 6.86 -8.94
N MET A 21 21.16 6.17 -8.46
CA MET A 21 21.10 5.58 -7.13
C MET A 21 21.71 4.17 -7.11
N GLY A 22 21.36 3.34 -8.10
CA GLY A 22 21.98 2.04 -8.35
C GLY A 22 21.59 0.91 -7.39
N TYR A 23 20.47 1.03 -6.67
CA TYR A 23 20.00 0.02 -5.71
C TYR A 23 18.70 -0.65 -6.20
N SER A 24 18.85 -1.79 -6.84
CA SER A 24 17.73 -2.60 -7.34
C SER A 24 17.27 -3.64 -6.31
N VAL A 25 16.06 -4.17 -6.49
CA VAL A 25 15.43 -5.11 -5.53
C VAL A 25 16.25 -6.40 -5.34
N ASP A 26 16.99 -6.84 -6.35
CA ASP A 26 17.85 -8.02 -6.31
C ASP A 26 19.07 -7.86 -5.38
N GLN A 27 19.38 -6.63 -4.96
CA GLN A 27 20.45 -6.36 -4.01
C GLN A 27 20.02 -6.53 -2.55
N LEU A 28 18.73 -6.74 -2.29
CA LEU A 28 18.22 -6.99 -0.95
C LEU A 28 18.64 -8.39 -0.47
N ASP A 29 19.22 -8.46 0.74
CA ASP A 29 19.45 -9.73 1.42
C ASP A 29 18.14 -10.25 2.02
N LEU A 30 17.34 -10.92 1.19
CA LEU A 30 16.04 -11.46 1.57
C LEU A 30 16.14 -12.56 2.65
N THR A 31 17.33 -13.09 2.94
CA THR A 31 17.51 -14.05 4.05
C THR A 31 17.38 -13.40 5.43
N LYS A 32 17.47 -12.07 5.50
CA LYS A 32 17.34 -11.29 6.73
C LYS A 32 15.96 -10.66 6.90
N LEU A 33 15.15 -10.61 5.86
CA LEU A 33 13.85 -9.94 5.86
C LEU A 33 12.73 -10.98 5.83
N LEU A 34 11.64 -10.71 6.57
CA LEU A 34 10.42 -11.50 6.45
C LEU A 34 9.42 -10.84 5.49
N HIS A 35 9.41 -9.51 5.42
CA HIS A 35 8.58 -8.77 4.48
C HIS A 35 9.38 -7.61 3.87
N VAL A 36 9.10 -7.35 2.59
CA VAL A 36 9.57 -6.16 1.88
C VAL A 36 8.34 -5.35 1.49
N MET A 37 8.32 -4.07 1.88
CA MET A 37 7.27 -3.12 1.51
C MET A 37 7.73 -2.32 0.30
N TYR A 38 7.01 -2.43 -0.82
CA TYR A 38 7.26 -1.64 -2.01
C TYR A 38 6.69 -0.22 -1.85
N ALA A 39 7.54 0.78 -1.91
CA ALA A 39 7.17 2.18 -1.70
C ALA A 39 7.42 3.02 -2.98
N PHE A 40 6.44 3.72 -3.55
CA PHE A 40 5.04 3.84 -3.13
C PHE A 40 4.11 3.75 -4.33
N ALA A 41 2.98 3.06 -4.15
CA ALA A 41 1.78 3.33 -4.93
C ALA A 41 1.06 4.56 -4.34
N LEU A 42 0.46 5.41 -5.18
CA LEU A 42 -0.14 6.67 -4.76
C LEU A 42 -1.65 6.69 -4.96
N PRO A 43 -2.41 7.28 -4.02
CA PRO A 43 -3.80 7.61 -4.26
C PRO A 43 -3.95 8.79 -5.21
N SER A 44 -4.84 8.67 -6.18
CA SER A 44 -5.29 9.77 -7.04
C SER A 44 -6.31 10.66 -6.32
N LYS A 45 -6.60 11.83 -6.90
CA LYS A 45 -7.67 12.72 -6.42
C LYS A 45 -9.06 12.09 -6.49
N THR A 46 -9.26 11.14 -7.40
CA THR A 46 -10.53 10.43 -7.62
C THR A 46 -10.66 9.17 -6.76
N GLY A 47 -9.59 8.77 -6.06
CA GLY A 47 -9.60 7.70 -5.06
C GLY A 47 -8.97 6.39 -5.52
N GLU A 48 -8.54 6.26 -6.77
CA GLU A 48 -7.78 5.09 -7.25
C GLU A 48 -6.36 5.06 -6.68
N ILE A 49 -5.83 3.86 -6.44
CA ILE A 49 -4.40 3.63 -6.31
C ILE A 49 -3.78 3.40 -7.69
N PHE A 50 -2.60 3.98 -7.92
CA PHE A 50 -1.80 3.75 -9.12
C PHE A 50 -0.30 3.76 -8.78
N LEU A 51 0.49 3.18 -9.68
CA LEU A 51 1.94 3.25 -9.64
C LEU A 51 2.40 4.53 -10.37
N PRO A 52 3.12 5.44 -9.70
CA PRO A 52 3.34 6.79 -10.22
C PRO A 52 4.53 6.93 -11.16
N ASP A 53 5.41 5.94 -11.21
CA ASP A 53 6.65 6.00 -11.96
C ASP A 53 6.56 5.09 -13.19
N PRO A 54 6.43 5.58 -14.43
CA PRO A 54 6.34 4.71 -15.58
C PRO A 54 7.67 4.09 -15.99
N GLU A 55 8.80 4.66 -15.56
CA GLU A 55 10.13 4.14 -15.90
C GLU A 55 10.49 2.94 -15.03
N ILE A 56 10.02 2.92 -13.79
CA ILE A 56 10.29 1.85 -12.82
C ILE A 56 9.04 1.00 -12.53
N ASP A 57 7.85 1.59 -12.56
CA ASP A 57 6.60 1.02 -12.04
C ASP A 57 5.46 0.84 -13.09
N TYR A 58 5.60 1.25 -14.36
CA TYR A 58 4.53 1.32 -15.39
C TYR A 58 3.29 2.20 -14.98
N GLY A 59 3.23 3.49 -15.35
CA GLY A 59 2.01 4.35 -15.22
C GLY A 59 2.21 5.86 -15.00
N ASP A 60 1.19 6.68 -15.35
CA ASP A 60 1.15 8.16 -15.50
C ASP A 60 1.58 9.04 -14.29
N THR A 61 2.29 10.15 -14.55
CA THR A 61 3.07 10.95 -13.57
C THR A 61 2.39 12.24 -13.05
N SER A 62 1.10 12.46 -13.26
CA SER A 62 0.50 13.78 -12.95
C SER A 62 -0.10 13.90 -11.54
N ASP A 63 0.73 13.99 -10.49
CA ASP A 63 0.40 14.79 -9.29
C ASP A 63 1.59 14.85 -8.30
N SER A 64 2.30 15.98 -8.30
CA SER A 64 3.55 16.20 -7.55
C SER A 64 3.37 17.06 -6.29
N ILE A 65 2.58 16.63 -5.30
CA ILE A 65 2.59 17.25 -3.96
C ILE A 65 2.50 16.15 -2.89
N LEU A 66 3.60 15.99 -2.16
CA LEU A 66 3.96 14.87 -1.27
C LEU A 66 4.12 13.53 -2.01
N ARG A 67 5.36 13.16 -2.31
CA ARG A 67 5.73 11.87 -2.93
C ARG A 67 5.33 10.65 -2.09
N ASP A 68 4.83 10.84 -0.87
CA ASP A 68 4.35 9.77 0.00
C ASP A 68 2.83 9.50 -0.13
N GLY A 69 2.12 10.24 -0.98
CA GLY A 69 0.68 10.03 -1.25
C GLY A 69 -0.27 10.60 -0.20
N SER A 70 0.22 11.15 0.91
CA SER A 70 -0.60 11.58 2.06
C SER A 70 -1.61 12.69 1.74
N ALA A 71 -1.35 13.49 0.70
CA ALA A 71 -2.19 14.64 0.33
C ALA A 71 -3.63 14.25 -0.02
N ASN A 72 -3.84 13.08 -0.64
CA ASN A 72 -5.17 12.67 -1.12
C ASN A 72 -5.96 11.82 -0.10
N PHE A 73 -5.31 11.30 0.95
CA PHE A 73 -5.95 10.45 1.95
C PHE A 73 -7.14 11.13 2.65
N LEU A 74 -7.05 12.43 2.97
CA LEU A 74 -8.18 13.14 3.58
C LEU A 74 -9.44 13.08 2.70
N SER A 75 -9.28 13.25 1.39
CA SER A 75 -10.40 13.17 0.46
C SER A 75 -10.94 11.74 0.35
N ILE A 76 -10.09 10.73 0.48
CA ILE A 76 -10.48 9.32 0.42
C ILE A 76 -11.28 8.96 1.67
N VAL A 77 -10.71 9.17 2.86
CA VAL A 77 -11.34 8.69 4.11
C VAL A 77 -12.70 9.35 4.37
N THR A 78 -12.91 10.58 3.89
CA THR A 78 -14.16 11.34 4.08
C THR A 78 -15.29 10.97 3.11
N SER A 79 -15.04 10.16 2.08
CA SER A 79 -16.02 9.82 1.04
C SER A 79 -16.15 8.32 0.86
N SER A 80 -17.34 7.76 1.13
CA SER A 80 -17.58 6.32 0.97
C SER A 80 -17.24 5.81 -0.43
N SER A 81 -17.66 6.52 -1.48
CA SER A 81 -17.39 6.11 -2.86
C SER A 81 -15.90 6.16 -3.21
N LYS A 82 -15.14 7.09 -2.64
CA LYS A 82 -13.68 7.13 -2.81
C LYS A 82 -12.98 6.04 -2.02
N ARG A 83 -13.47 5.67 -0.84
CA ARG A 83 -12.97 4.50 -0.10
C ARG A 83 -13.21 3.22 -0.88
N ASP A 84 -14.41 3.02 -1.43
CA ASP A 84 -14.72 1.86 -2.27
C ASP A 84 -13.76 1.77 -3.46
N LYS A 85 -13.53 2.89 -4.15
CA LYS A 85 -12.61 2.95 -5.29
C LYS A 85 -11.16 2.65 -4.89
N PHE A 86 -10.71 3.23 -3.77
CA PHE A 86 -9.39 2.99 -3.21
C PHE A 86 -9.19 1.50 -2.90
N ILE A 87 -10.16 0.90 -2.20
CA ILE A 87 -10.11 -0.51 -1.81
C ILE A 87 -10.06 -1.43 -3.03
N LEU A 88 -10.97 -1.23 -3.99
CA LEU A 88 -11.06 -2.09 -5.18
C LEU A 88 -9.80 -2.00 -6.06
N THR A 89 -9.27 -0.79 -6.27
CA THR A 89 -8.05 -0.59 -7.06
C THR A 89 -6.79 -1.07 -6.33
N SER A 90 -6.72 -0.93 -5.01
CA SER A 90 -5.63 -1.50 -4.20
C SER A 90 -5.58 -3.02 -4.31
N ILE A 91 -6.75 -3.69 -4.24
CA ILE A 91 -6.83 -5.16 -4.36
C ILE A 91 -6.49 -5.63 -5.78
N SER A 92 -6.94 -4.89 -6.80
CA SER A 92 -6.54 -5.16 -8.19
C SER A 92 -5.03 -5.09 -8.33
N LEU A 93 -4.41 -3.98 -7.90
CA LEU A 93 -2.97 -3.80 -8.02
C LEU A 93 -2.19 -4.86 -7.22
N MET A 94 -2.63 -5.18 -6.00
CA MET A 94 -2.05 -6.25 -5.19
C MET A 94 -2.06 -7.60 -5.94
N ASN A 95 -3.19 -7.94 -6.57
CA ASN A 95 -3.30 -9.16 -7.37
C ASN A 95 -2.43 -9.12 -8.63
N ASP A 96 -2.44 -8.01 -9.35
CA ASP A 96 -1.74 -7.88 -10.63
C ASP A 96 -0.22 -7.95 -10.44
N LEU A 97 0.28 -7.51 -9.29
CA LEU A 97 1.69 -7.58 -8.91
C LEU A 97 2.06 -8.84 -8.09
N GLY A 98 1.08 -9.66 -7.70
CA GLY A 98 1.33 -10.85 -6.87
C GLY A 98 1.81 -10.54 -5.45
N MET A 99 1.29 -9.47 -4.84
CA MET A 99 1.70 -8.99 -3.51
C MET A 99 0.91 -9.69 -2.38
N ASP A 100 1.57 -9.92 -1.24
CA ASP A 100 0.97 -10.61 -0.07
C ASP A 100 0.07 -9.71 0.80
N GLY A 101 -0.03 -8.42 0.51
CA GLY A 101 -0.82 -7.50 1.31
C GLY A 101 -0.60 -6.03 0.97
N LEU A 102 -1.16 -5.17 1.83
CA LEU A 102 -1.14 -3.72 1.68
C LEU A 102 -0.61 -3.06 2.96
N ASP A 103 0.24 -2.05 2.79
CA ASP A 103 0.71 -1.16 3.86
C ASP A 103 0.15 0.25 3.60
N LEU A 104 -0.57 0.83 4.56
CA LEU A 104 -1.15 2.15 4.42
C LEU A 104 -0.32 3.21 5.15
N TYR A 105 0.38 4.04 4.37
CA TYR A 105 1.11 5.20 4.87
C TYR A 105 0.28 6.49 4.71
N TRP A 106 -0.25 7.03 5.83
CA TRP A 106 -0.87 8.36 5.85
C TRP A 106 -0.23 9.27 6.90
N LYS A 107 0.30 10.42 6.45
CA LYS A 107 0.92 11.45 7.28
C LYS A 107 0.09 12.75 7.35
N PHE A 108 -0.76 12.99 8.34
CA PHE A 108 -1.38 12.09 9.31
C PHE A 108 -2.83 12.60 9.49
N PRO A 109 -3.77 11.80 10.05
CA PRO A 109 -5.05 12.34 10.51
C PRO A 109 -4.83 13.51 11.48
N LYS A 110 -5.50 14.64 11.25
CA LYS A 110 -5.28 15.89 12.02
C LYS A 110 -6.22 16.07 13.20
N ASN A 111 -7.32 15.32 13.26
CA ASN A 111 -8.35 15.44 14.28
C ASN A 111 -9.10 14.11 14.47
N GLU A 112 -9.95 14.05 15.50
CA GLU A 112 -10.72 12.86 15.85
C GLU A 112 -11.61 12.35 14.71
N ARG A 113 -12.20 13.26 13.92
CA ARG A 113 -13.05 12.89 12.78
C ARG A 113 -12.23 12.20 11.68
N GLU A 114 -11.06 12.74 11.37
CA GLU A 114 -10.13 12.13 10.41
C GLU A 114 -9.63 10.77 10.89
N ALA A 115 -9.29 10.64 12.17
CA ALA A 115 -8.88 9.36 12.76
C ALA A 115 -10.00 8.30 12.69
N LYS A 116 -11.25 8.67 13.01
CA LYS A 116 -12.41 7.78 12.88
C LYS A 116 -12.64 7.32 11.44
N ASN A 117 -12.53 8.25 10.49
CA ASN A 117 -12.67 7.92 9.07
C ASN A 117 -11.54 7.01 8.57
N TYR A 118 -10.32 7.16 9.10
CA TYR A 118 -9.21 6.24 8.80
C TYR A 118 -9.51 4.83 9.30
N VAL A 119 -10.04 4.69 10.53
CA VAL A 119 -10.45 3.39 11.08
C VAL A 119 -11.53 2.75 10.20
N THR A 120 -12.50 3.53 9.71
CA THR A 120 -13.50 3.03 8.77
C THR A 120 -12.87 2.49 7.48
N LEU A 121 -11.92 3.22 6.89
CA LEU A 121 -11.18 2.72 5.72
C LEU A 121 -10.47 1.39 6.00
N LEU A 122 -9.77 1.27 7.13
CA LEU A 122 -9.06 0.05 7.51
C LEU A 122 -10.01 -1.14 7.74
N GLN A 123 -11.18 -0.89 8.34
CA GLN A 123 -12.21 -1.91 8.55
C GLN A 123 -12.79 -2.41 7.22
N GLU A 124 -13.16 -1.49 6.33
CA GLU A 124 -13.68 -1.83 5.00
C GLU A 124 -12.61 -2.58 4.19
N LEU A 125 -11.36 -2.11 4.17
CA LEU A 125 -10.26 -2.78 3.48
C LEU A 125 -10.02 -4.19 4.01
N ARG A 126 -10.05 -4.39 5.33
CA ARG A 126 -9.91 -5.72 5.94
C ARG A 126 -11.01 -6.68 5.49
N ILE A 127 -12.27 -6.22 5.48
CA ILE A 127 -13.42 -7.00 5.03
C ILE A 127 -13.22 -7.46 3.59
N VAL A 128 -12.84 -6.54 2.69
CA VAL A 128 -12.70 -6.89 1.27
C VAL A 128 -11.49 -7.79 1.02
N LEU A 129 -10.37 -7.62 1.72
CA LEU A 129 -9.24 -8.58 1.66
C LEU A 129 -9.64 -9.99 2.12
N ASP A 130 -10.45 -10.10 3.18
CA ASP A 130 -10.93 -11.40 3.67
C ASP A 130 -11.92 -12.06 2.68
N ILE A 131 -12.79 -11.27 2.04
CA ILE A 131 -13.65 -11.74 0.94
C ILE A 131 -12.80 -12.18 -0.25
N TYR A 132 -11.78 -11.41 -0.61
CA TYR A 132 -10.92 -11.68 -1.76
C TYR A 132 -10.18 -13.01 -1.61
N LYS A 133 -9.63 -13.26 -0.42
CA LYS A 133 -9.04 -14.56 -0.05
C LYS A 133 -10.01 -15.72 -0.31
N ILE A 134 -11.26 -15.60 0.12
CA ILE A 134 -12.29 -16.63 -0.06
C ILE A 134 -12.56 -16.85 -1.56
N ILE A 135 -12.68 -15.78 -2.34
CA ILE A 135 -12.91 -15.84 -3.78
C ILE A 135 -11.75 -16.56 -4.51
N LYS A 136 -10.51 -16.37 -4.04
CA LYS A 136 -9.31 -16.97 -4.61
C LYS A 136 -9.01 -18.39 -4.10
N ASP A 137 -9.79 -18.89 -3.14
CA ASP A 137 -9.53 -20.16 -2.43
C ASP A 137 -8.11 -20.22 -1.83
N GLU A 138 -7.62 -19.08 -1.34
CA GLU A 138 -6.29 -18.99 -0.74
C GLU A 138 -6.32 -19.35 0.74
N LYS A 139 -5.27 -20.02 1.21
CA LYS A 139 -5.16 -20.45 2.61
C LYS A 139 -4.64 -19.34 3.51
N GLU A 140 -3.66 -18.61 3.02
CA GLU A 140 -3.00 -17.54 3.77
C GLU A 140 -3.85 -16.27 3.80
N LYS A 141 -3.63 -15.45 4.81
CA LYS A 141 -4.34 -14.18 4.97
C LYS A 141 -3.51 -13.06 4.35
N TYR A 142 -4.10 -12.28 3.45
CA TYR A 142 -3.47 -11.06 2.98
C TYR A 142 -3.18 -10.09 4.13
N LEU A 143 -1.97 -9.56 4.17
CA LEU A 143 -1.51 -8.65 5.21
C LEU A 143 -2.14 -7.27 5.05
N LEU A 144 -2.37 -6.61 6.18
CA LEU A 144 -2.77 -5.21 6.24
C LEU A 144 -1.99 -4.57 7.39
N SER A 145 -1.14 -3.59 7.07
CA SER A 145 -0.33 -2.82 8.03
C SER A 145 -0.57 -1.33 7.95
#